data_AF-A0A061NEJ5-F1
#
_entry.id   AF-A0A061NEJ5-F1
#
_cell.length_a   1.000
_cell.length_b   1.000
_cell.length_c   1.000
_cell.angle_alpha   90.00
_cell.angle_beta   90.00
_cell.angle_gamma   90.00
#
_symmetry.space_group_name_H-M   'P 1'
#
loop_
_entity.id
_entity.type
_entity.pdbx_description
1 polymer ?
#
loop_
_entity_poly.entity_id
_entity_poly.type
_entity_poly.pdbx_seq_one_letter_code
_entity_poly.pdbx_strand_id
1 'polypeptide(L)'
;MCNLTYTLESLKQAEGLSIKKTDTLEEKQWVEYLRALQMGVKKEQYEWGSTIVISLTEWQEMAVDEAKACLIDVSHVYVHTAWTDAGYELIDTPGVQSVHERHTALAMSEIEKADAFIYVTYYHHAFSNADERFMEKIKTIQSPDYLLINASDLAADDGEKQAVMTHVRDQLQTLGFPHTDVVPISSKRALEDHTDEEGILSFTQHFENGLKPVLRARLDEELEALLRAHIEKLSEWQVWMNQPEADRKQKAQAFRLPVQQKKDEGEEAIRQLESEDVEIRAFGVYAHRRLFLRFADHYKSIISASVGQQEGRKDQLQKGLNEWMEVAENDWKTTLEQEGERLYTVSNERQLPIDLREHLDLSLQLHGTLESSLTK
;
A
#
# COMPACT_ATOMS: atom_id res chain seq x y z
N MET A 1 8.61 18.67 -3.54
CA MET A 1 7.62 19.45 -2.77
C MET A 1 7.87 19.21 -1.27
N CYS A 2 7.82 20.27 -0.48
CA CYS A 2 7.87 20.41 1.00
C CYS A 2 8.72 19.45 1.85
N ASN A 3 9.93 19.92 2.14
CA ASN A 3 10.87 19.60 3.22
C ASN A 3 10.32 19.87 4.64
N LEU A 4 9.02 19.63 4.85
CA LEU A 4 8.29 19.94 6.07
C LEU A 4 7.75 18.64 6.65
N THR A 5 8.48 18.08 7.60
CA THR A 5 7.93 17.09 8.51
C THR A 5 6.95 17.82 9.42
N TYR A 6 5.66 17.64 9.16
CA TYR A 6 4.64 18.16 10.06
C TYR A 6 4.46 17.16 11.21
N THR A 7 4.70 17.60 12.43
CA THR A 7 4.18 16.91 13.60
C THR A 7 2.69 17.22 13.72
N LEU A 8 1.94 16.40 14.47
CA LEU A 8 0.53 16.65 14.75
C LEU A 8 0.29 18.07 15.30
N GLU A 9 1.22 18.58 16.12
CA GLU A 9 1.20 19.94 16.65
C GLU A 9 1.54 21.00 15.60
N SER A 10 2.55 20.79 14.74
CA SER A 10 2.90 21.77 13.72
C SER A 10 1.87 21.82 12.59
N LEU A 11 1.17 20.72 12.31
CA LEU A 11 0.04 20.68 11.39
C LEU A 11 -1.15 21.50 11.91
N LYS A 12 -1.43 21.46 13.23
CA LYS A 12 -2.46 22.30 13.87
C LYS A 12 -2.16 23.78 13.73
N GLN A 13 -0.89 24.17 13.80
CA GLN A 13 -0.48 25.58 13.79
C GLN A 13 -0.14 26.12 12.40
N ALA A 14 -0.05 25.25 11.38
CA ALA A 14 0.32 25.68 10.04
C ALA A 14 -0.74 26.62 9.43
N GLU A 15 -0.32 27.82 9.06
CA GLU A 15 -1.11 28.77 8.25
C GLU A 15 -0.60 28.74 6.80
N GLY A 16 -1.49 28.82 5.81
CA GLY A 16 -1.08 29.03 4.41
C GLY A 16 -0.82 27.79 3.55
N LEU A 17 -1.40 26.62 3.86
CA LEU A 17 -1.48 25.46 2.92
C LEU A 17 -2.20 25.81 1.59
N SER A 18 -2.73 27.03 1.45
CA SER A 18 -3.50 27.51 0.30
C SER A 18 -2.71 28.28 -0.77
N ILE A 19 -1.42 28.57 -0.58
CA ILE A 19 -0.77 29.66 -1.34
C ILE A 19 0.14 29.19 -2.49
N LYS A 20 0.48 27.90 -2.61
CA LYS A 20 1.28 27.44 -3.75
C LYS A 20 0.41 27.05 -4.94
N LYS A 21 0.65 27.68 -6.09
CA LYS A 21 0.25 27.13 -7.40
C LYS A 21 0.88 25.75 -7.54
N THR A 22 0.04 24.74 -7.63
CA THR A 22 0.40 23.35 -7.91
C THR A 22 0.15 23.08 -9.40
N ASP A 23 1.16 22.56 -10.09
CA ASP A 23 1.14 22.43 -11.54
C ASP A 23 0.68 21.03 -11.99
N THR A 24 0.78 20.02 -11.13
CA THR A 24 0.33 18.64 -11.42
C THR A 24 -0.96 18.25 -10.68
N LEU A 25 -1.65 17.22 -11.18
CA LEU A 25 -2.84 16.65 -10.53
C LEU A 25 -2.51 16.00 -9.18
N GLU A 26 -1.36 15.32 -9.10
CA GLU A 26 -0.90 14.64 -7.89
C GLU A 26 -0.62 15.62 -6.75
N GLU A 27 0.02 16.73 -7.05
CA GLU A 27 0.30 17.78 -6.07
C GLU A 27 -0.98 18.43 -5.54
N LYS A 28 -2.01 18.56 -6.39
CA LYS A 28 -3.33 19.06 -5.97
C LYS A 28 -3.99 18.10 -4.99
N GLN A 29 -4.01 16.81 -5.30
CA GLN A 29 -4.58 15.78 -4.43
C GLN A 29 -3.85 15.71 -3.08
N TRP A 30 -2.51 15.78 -3.06
CA TRP A 30 -1.73 15.84 -1.83
C TRP A 30 -2.05 17.06 -0.96
N VAL A 31 -2.20 18.24 -1.57
CA VAL A 31 -2.53 19.47 -0.84
C VAL A 31 -3.95 19.42 -0.28
N GLU A 32 -4.90 18.83 -1.00
CA GLU A 32 -6.28 18.63 -0.54
C GLU A 32 -6.32 17.67 0.66
N TYR A 33 -5.62 16.55 0.60
CA TYR A 33 -5.49 15.61 1.72
C TYR A 33 -4.89 16.27 2.97
N LEU A 34 -3.77 17.00 2.82
CA LEU A 34 -3.14 17.70 3.95
C LEU A 34 -4.07 18.75 4.59
N ARG A 35 -4.95 19.39 3.81
CA ARG A 35 -5.97 20.30 4.34
C ARG A 35 -7.04 19.55 5.11
N ALA A 36 -7.55 18.45 4.57
CA ALA A 36 -8.52 17.61 5.26
C ALA A 36 -7.96 17.14 6.61
N LEU A 37 -6.72 16.61 6.61
CA LEU A 37 -6.03 16.19 7.82
C LEU A 37 -5.85 17.34 8.81
N GLN A 38 -5.41 18.52 8.35
CA GLN A 38 -5.28 19.69 9.20
C GLN A 38 -6.64 20.08 9.83
N MET A 39 -7.71 20.09 9.04
CA MET A 39 -9.05 20.44 9.51
C MET A 39 -9.58 19.41 10.53
N GLY A 40 -9.33 18.13 10.29
CA GLY A 40 -9.70 17.04 11.21
C GLY A 40 -8.98 17.19 12.55
N VAL A 41 -7.65 17.32 12.49
CA VAL A 41 -6.80 17.41 13.68
C VAL A 41 -7.07 18.69 14.49
N LYS A 42 -7.37 19.83 13.85
CA LYS A 42 -7.69 21.10 14.54
C LYS A 42 -8.96 21.04 15.37
N LYS A 43 -9.92 20.17 15.03
CA LYS A 43 -11.20 20.08 15.73
C LYS A 43 -11.10 19.34 17.08
N GLU A 44 -9.98 18.66 17.38
CA GLU A 44 -9.67 17.99 18.68
C GLU A 44 -10.86 17.23 19.31
N GLN A 45 -11.54 16.37 18.54
CA GLN A 45 -12.72 15.63 19.05
C GLN A 45 -12.44 14.18 19.46
N TYR A 46 -11.26 13.64 19.16
CA TYR A 46 -10.98 12.20 19.29
C TYR A 46 -9.70 11.93 20.07
N GLU A 47 -9.73 10.90 20.93
CA GLU A 47 -8.53 10.32 21.52
C GLU A 47 -7.86 9.38 20.51
N TRP A 48 -6.58 9.60 20.21
CA TRP A 48 -5.85 8.81 19.22
C TRP A 48 -5.71 7.35 19.66
N GLY A 49 -5.96 6.42 18.73
CA GLY A 49 -5.93 4.98 19.01
C GLY A 49 -7.15 4.47 19.80
N SER A 50 -8.15 5.31 20.07
CA SER A 50 -9.41 4.86 20.66
C SER A 50 -10.34 4.27 19.60
N THR A 51 -11.21 3.36 20.02
CA THR A 51 -12.30 2.80 19.20
C THR A 51 -13.62 3.42 19.66
N ILE A 52 -14.40 3.92 18.70
CA ILE A 52 -15.75 4.44 18.95
C ILE A 52 -16.79 3.54 18.31
N VAL A 53 -17.92 3.35 19.00
CA VAL A 53 -19.09 2.64 18.46
C VAL A 53 -20.17 3.68 18.19
N ILE A 54 -20.58 3.77 16.93
CA ILE A 54 -21.55 4.77 16.44
C ILE A 54 -22.59 4.07 15.56
N SER A 55 -23.71 4.74 15.29
CA SER A 55 -24.71 4.23 14.36
C SER A 55 -24.22 4.26 12.91
N LEU A 56 -24.83 3.42 12.05
CA LEU A 56 -24.50 3.39 10.62
C LEU A 56 -24.67 4.75 9.94
N THR A 57 -25.71 5.50 10.31
CA THR A 57 -25.98 6.83 9.77
C THR A 57 -24.90 7.84 10.17
N GLU A 58 -24.47 7.83 11.44
CA GLU A 58 -23.37 8.70 11.89
C GLU A 58 -22.04 8.32 11.20
N TRP A 59 -21.79 7.02 10.98
CA TRP A 59 -20.63 6.56 10.23
C TRP A 59 -20.67 7.05 8.78
N GLN A 60 -21.82 6.97 8.10
CA GLN A 60 -21.98 7.48 6.72
C GLN A 60 -21.69 8.98 6.64
N GLU A 61 -22.21 9.78 7.57
CA GLU A 61 -21.90 11.22 7.64
C GLU A 61 -20.41 11.50 7.89
N MET A 62 -19.75 10.64 8.67
CA MET A 62 -18.33 10.75 8.96
C MET A 62 -17.45 10.34 7.77
N ALA A 63 -17.82 9.28 7.05
CA ALA A 63 -17.08 8.76 5.91
C ALA A 63 -17.11 9.71 4.69
N VAL A 64 -18.16 10.53 4.55
CA VAL A 64 -18.29 11.53 3.47
C VAL A 64 -17.50 12.82 3.75
N ASP A 65 -17.25 13.13 5.03
CA ASP A 65 -16.44 14.29 5.42
C ASP A 65 -14.97 13.89 5.43
N GLU A 66 -14.23 14.21 4.36
CA GLU A 66 -12.80 13.91 4.21
C GLU A 66 -11.96 14.30 5.43
N ALA A 67 -12.31 15.41 6.11
CA ALA A 67 -11.60 15.87 7.30
C ALA A 67 -11.80 14.96 8.51
N LYS A 68 -12.88 14.17 8.55
CA LYS A 68 -13.09 13.14 9.57
C LYS A 68 -12.61 11.78 9.09
N ALA A 69 -12.89 11.42 7.83
CA ALA A 69 -12.52 10.14 7.23
C ALA A 69 -11.00 9.90 7.27
N CYS A 70 -10.18 10.93 7.01
CA CYS A 70 -8.72 10.82 7.08
C CYS A 70 -8.15 10.54 8.49
N LEU A 71 -8.97 10.63 9.54
CA LEU A 71 -8.59 10.30 10.92
C LEU A 71 -8.90 8.85 11.28
N ILE A 72 -9.66 8.15 10.45
CA ILE A 72 -10.07 6.76 10.66
C ILE A 72 -8.96 5.87 10.12
N ASP A 73 -8.49 4.93 10.95
CA ASP A 73 -7.55 3.90 10.50
C ASP A 73 -8.31 2.71 9.90
N VAL A 74 -9.30 2.18 10.62
CA VAL A 74 -10.17 1.07 10.18
C VAL A 74 -11.61 1.32 10.66
N SER A 75 -12.60 0.95 9.85
CA SER A 75 -14.01 0.94 10.24
C SER A 75 -14.64 -0.44 10.02
N HIS A 76 -15.16 -1.04 11.08
CA HIS A 76 -15.93 -2.28 11.00
C HIS A 76 -17.43 -1.95 10.92
N VAL A 77 -18.08 -2.34 9.82
CA VAL A 77 -19.50 -2.09 9.60
C VAL A 77 -20.26 -3.41 9.70
N TYR A 78 -21.10 -3.54 10.72
CA TYR A 78 -21.90 -4.74 10.95
C TYR A 78 -23.27 -4.60 10.28
N VAL A 79 -23.56 -5.48 9.33
CA VAL A 79 -24.85 -5.55 8.61
C VAL A 79 -25.34 -6.99 8.61
N HIS A 80 -26.65 -7.19 8.77
CA HIS A 80 -27.28 -8.52 8.62
C HIS A 80 -27.65 -8.78 7.17
N THR A 81 -26.97 -9.75 6.56
CA THR A 81 -27.17 -10.18 5.18
C THR A 81 -26.94 -11.69 5.09
N ALA A 82 -27.41 -12.33 4.02
CA ALA A 82 -27.12 -13.75 3.79
C ALA A 82 -25.61 -14.07 3.75
N TRP A 83 -24.77 -13.09 3.38
CA TRP A 83 -23.32 -13.24 3.32
C TRP A 83 -22.69 -13.13 4.71
N THR A 84 -22.99 -12.05 5.45
CA THR A 84 -22.44 -11.82 6.79
C THR A 84 -22.95 -12.84 7.81
N ASP A 85 -24.21 -13.27 7.71
CA ASP A 85 -24.76 -14.35 8.55
C ASP A 85 -24.12 -15.71 8.23
N ALA A 86 -23.57 -15.89 7.02
CA ALA A 86 -22.78 -17.05 6.64
C ALA A 86 -21.31 -16.97 7.07
N GLY A 87 -20.89 -15.87 7.69
CA GLY A 87 -19.53 -15.65 8.20
C GLY A 87 -18.57 -14.99 7.22
N TYR A 88 -19.04 -14.47 6.08
CA TYR A 88 -18.19 -13.72 5.16
C TYR A 88 -17.96 -12.28 5.64
N GLU A 89 -16.70 -11.85 5.59
CA GLU A 89 -16.30 -10.45 5.77
C GLU A 89 -15.90 -9.86 4.42
N LEU A 90 -16.39 -8.65 4.12
CA LEU A 90 -16.06 -7.92 2.91
C LEU A 90 -15.16 -6.75 3.28
N ILE A 91 -13.95 -6.75 2.72
CA ILE A 91 -12.96 -5.68 2.95
C ILE A 91 -12.99 -4.76 1.73
N ASP A 92 -13.51 -3.55 1.92
CA ASP A 92 -13.40 -2.49 0.91
C ASP A 92 -12.04 -1.81 1.07
N THR A 93 -11.26 -1.80 -0.01
CA THR A 93 -9.91 -1.23 0.01
C THR A 93 -9.92 0.16 -0.63
N PRO A 94 -9.15 1.12 -0.10
CA PRO A 94 -9.03 2.42 -0.74
C PRO A 94 -8.61 2.29 -2.21
N GLY A 95 -9.12 3.17 -3.06
CA GLY A 95 -8.84 3.13 -4.49
C GLY A 95 -7.34 3.09 -4.81
N VAL A 96 -6.97 2.11 -5.64
CA VAL A 96 -5.60 1.88 -6.12
C VAL A 96 -5.01 3.09 -6.85
N GLN A 97 -5.87 3.90 -7.48
CA GLN A 97 -5.50 5.10 -8.24
C GLN A 97 -5.22 6.33 -7.36
N SER A 98 -5.17 6.18 -6.04
CA SER A 98 -4.82 7.32 -5.21
C SER A 98 -3.33 7.61 -5.31
N VAL A 99 -3.00 8.89 -5.32
CA VAL A 99 -1.63 9.43 -5.24
C VAL A 99 -0.94 9.11 -3.90
N HIS A 100 -1.59 8.33 -3.04
CA HIS A 100 -1.15 8.01 -1.70
C HIS A 100 -0.62 6.57 -1.68
N GLU A 101 0.71 6.44 -1.63
CA GLU A 101 1.40 5.16 -1.47
C GLU A 101 0.87 4.36 -0.27
N ARG A 102 0.38 5.04 0.78
CA ARG A 102 -0.28 4.42 1.93
C ARG A 102 -1.52 3.60 1.54
N HIS A 103 -2.36 4.10 0.63
CA HIS A 103 -3.56 3.38 0.19
C HIS A 103 -3.21 2.13 -0.61
N THR A 104 -2.22 2.22 -1.51
CA THR A 104 -1.74 1.06 -2.25
C THR A 104 -1.12 0.02 -1.31
N ALA A 105 -0.30 0.45 -0.34
CA ALA A 105 0.31 -0.46 0.64
C ALA A 105 -0.75 -1.14 1.53
N LEU A 106 -1.76 -0.39 1.98
CA LEU A 106 -2.87 -0.94 2.76
C LEU A 106 -3.65 -1.96 1.94
N ALA A 107 -4.02 -1.63 0.70
CA ALA A 107 -4.71 -2.55 -0.20
C ALA A 107 -3.90 -3.83 -0.44
N MET A 108 -2.59 -3.72 -0.67
CA MET A 108 -1.71 -4.89 -0.86
C MET A 108 -1.64 -5.78 0.39
N SER A 109 -1.55 -5.19 1.59
CA SER A 109 -1.54 -5.95 2.85
C SER A 109 -2.86 -6.68 3.10
N GLU A 110 -3.99 -6.10 2.72
CA GLU A 110 -5.30 -6.76 2.85
C GLU A 110 -5.47 -7.87 1.80
N ILE A 111 -4.97 -7.67 0.57
CA ILE A 111 -4.98 -8.72 -0.47
C ILE A 111 -4.18 -9.95 -0.01
N GLU A 112 -3.00 -9.76 0.61
CA GLU A 112 -2.15 -10.87 1.09
C GLU A 112 -2.85 -11.74 2.14
N LYS A 113 -3.74 -11.15 2.95
CA LYS A 113 -4.47 -11.85 4.01
C LYS A 113 -5.80 -12.44 3.54
N ALA A 114 -6.26 -12.08 2.34
CA ALA A 114 -7.61 -12.39 1.90
C ALA A 114 -7.73 -13.82 1.37
N ASP A 115 -8.74 -14.56 1.85
CA ASP A 115 -9.05 -15.91 1.34
C ASP A 115 -9.45 -15.90 -0.15
N ALA A 116 -10.07 -14.80 -0.57
CA ALA A 116 -10.56 -14.54 -1.92
C ALA A 116 -10.33 -13.08 -2.29
N PHE A 117 -9.93 -12.83 -3.54
CA PHE A 117 -9.66 -11.49 -4.05
C PHE A 117 -10.53 -11.19 -5.28
N ILE A 118 -11.28 -10.07 -5.18
CA ILE A 118 -12.15 -9.57 -6.24
C ILE A 118 -11.62 -8.21 -6.69
N TYR A 119 -11.25 -8.09 -7.96
CA TYR A 119 -10.87 -6.82 -8.55
C TYR A 119 -12.05 -6.18 -9.29
N VAL A 120 -12.33 -4.90 -9.04
CA VAL A 120 -13.43 -4.19 -9.70
C VAL A 120 -12.89 -3.08 -10.58
N THR A 121 -13.25 -3.08 -11.86
CA THR A 121 -12.90 -2.03 -12.84
C THR A 121 -14.15 -1.43 -13.47
N TYR A 122 -14.03 -0.23 -14.04
CA TYR A 122 -15.14 0.49 -14.65
C TYR A 122 -15.22 0.25 -16.16
N TYR A 123 -16.42 0.03 -16.70
CA TYR A 123 -16.65 -0.40 -18.08
C TYR A 123 -15.87 0.39 -19.15
N HIS A 124 -15.93 1.73 -19.13
CA HIS A 124 -15.26 2.56 -20.15
C HIS A 124 -13.72 2.60 -20.03
N HIS A 125 -13.19 2.19 -18.89
CA HIS A 125 -11.74 2.16 -18.62
C HIS A 125 -11.34 0.77 -18.16
N ALA A 126 -12.02 -0.26 -18.67
CA ALA A 126 -11.72 -1.64 -18.33
C ALA A 126 -10.28 -1.91 -18.76
N PHE A 127 -9.41 -2.15 -17.78
CA PHE A 127 -7.99 -2.40 -17.98
C PHE A 127 -7.19 -1.19 -18.50
N SER A 128 -7.26 -0.06 -17.79
CA SER A 128 -6.40 1.11 -18.03
C SER A 128 -4.91 0.83 -17.73
N ASN A 129 -4.00 1.69 -18.19
CA ASN A 129 -2.56 1.61 -17.83
C ASN A 129 -2.33 1.62 -16.31
N ALA A 130 -3.23 2.23 -15.54
CA ALA A 130 -3.16 2.21 -14.08
C ALA A 130 -3.54 0.84 -13.51
N ASP A 131 -4.55 0.19 -14.07
CA ASP A 131 -4.95 -1.18 -13.72
C ASP A 131 -3.84 -2.17 -14.05
N GLU A 132 -3.21 -2.04 -15.23
CA GLU A 132 -2.10 -2.89 -15.66
C GLU A 132 -0.92 -2.82 -14.67
N ARG A 133 -0.47 -1.60 -14.33
CA ARG A 133 0.61 -1.38 -13.35
C ARG A 133 0.27 -1.92 -11.96
N PHE A 134 -0.99 -1.84 -11.56
CA PHE A 134 -1.39 -2.40 -10.27
C PHE A 134 -1.40 -3.92 -10.30
N MET A 135 -1.95 -4.51 -11.36
CA MET A 135 -1.96 -5.94 -11.59
C MET A 135 -0.55 -6.52 -11.62
N GLU A 136 0.41 -5.83 -12.25
CA GLU A 136 1.82 -6.19 -12.21
C GLU A 136 2.39 -6.22 -10.78
N LYS A 137 2.02 -5.26 -9.94
CA LYS A 137 2.49 -5.18 -8.54
C LYS A 137 1.94 -6.30 -7.66
N ILE A 138 0.67 -6.66 -7.83
CA ILE A 138 0.02 -7.69 -7.00
C ILE A 138 0.29 -9.11 -7.48
N LYS A 139 0.84 -9.28 -8.70
CA LYS A 139 1.16 -10.58 -9.29
C LYS A 139 2.05 -11.45 -8.40
N THR A 140 2.91 -10.82 -7.58
CA THR A 140 3.80 -11.51 -6.63
C THR A 140 3.12 -11.87 -5.31
N ILE A 141 1.91 -11.36 -5.06
CA ILE A 141 1.16 -11.56 -3.82
C ILE A 141 0.06 -12.60 -4.06
N GLN A 142 -0.94 -12.25 -4.86
CA GLN A 142 -2.12 -13.08 -5.09
C GLN A 142 -2.76 -12.73 -6.43
N SER A 143 -3.32 -13.75 -7.09
CA SER A 143 -4.11 -13.57 -8.31
C SER A 143 -5.57 -13.26 -7.96
N PRO A 144 -6.25 -12.37 -8.70
CA PRO A 144 -7.69 -12.17 -8.53
C PRO A 144 -8.45 -13.44 -8.90
N ASP A 145 -9.38 -13.86 -8.05
CA ASP A 145 -10.34 -14.92 -8.37
C ASP A 145 -11.35 -14.39 -9.38
N TYR A 146 -11.79 -13.14 -9.19
CA TYR A 146 -12.74 -12.45 -10.05
C TYR A 146 -12.25 -11.07 -10.48
N LEU A 147 -12.48 -10.73 -11.75
CA LEU A 147 -12.44 -9.37 -12.25
C LEU A 147 -13.83 -8.93 -12.66
N LEU A 148 -14.42 -8.03 -11.89
CA LEU A 148 -15.75 -7.48 -12.13
C LEU A 148 -15.64 -6.20 -12.97
N ILE A 149 -16.31 -6.19 -14.13
CA ILE A 149 -16.43 -5.00 -14.98
C ILE A 149 -17.75 -4.32 -14.63
N ASN A 150 -17.71 -3.30 -13.78
CA ASN A 150 -18.89 -2.55 -13.34
C ASN A 150 -19.35 -1.54 -14.38
N ALA A 151 -20.62 -1.12 -14.29
CA ALA A 151 -21.32 -0.25 -15.24
C ALA A 151 -21.51 -0.84 -16.64
N SER A 152 -21.71 -2.16 -16.71
CA SER A 152 -22.03 -2.85 -17.98
C SER A 152 -23.36 -2.43 -18.62
N ASP A 153 -24.22 -1.72 -17.90
CA ASP A 153 -25.43 -1.10 -18.44
C ASP A 153 -25.15 0.00 -19.47
N LEU A 154 -23.90 0.45 -19.56
CA LEU A 154 -23.42 1.42 -20.56
C LEU A 154 -23.12 0.79 -21.93
N ALA A 155 -23.09 -0.53 -22.02
CA ALA A 155 -22.93 -1.22 -23.31
C ALA A 155 -24.11 -0.88 -24.24
N ALA A 156 -23.80 -0.54 -25.50
CA ALA A 156 -24.83 -0.28 -26.50
C ALA A 156 -25.60 -1.56 -26.87
N ASP A 157 -24.91 -2.71 -26.87
CA ASP A 157 -25.45 -4.02 -27.14
C ASP A 157 -24.58 -5.15 -26.53
N ASP A 158 -25.08 -6.39 -26.60
CA ASP A 158 -24.36 -7.57 -26.11
C ASP A 158 -23.06 -7.84 -26.85
N GLY A 159 -22.95 -7.42 -28.11
CA GLY A 159 -21.73 -7.57 -28.91
C GLY A 159 -20.59 -6.72 -28.36
N GLU A 160 -20.87 -5.45 -28.03
CA GLU A 160 -19.91 -4.56 -27.36
C GLU A 160 -19.49 -5.13 -26.01
N LYS A 161 -20.46 -5.57 -25.19
CA LYS A 161 -20.20 -6.20 -23.88
C LYS A 161 -19.25 -7.39 -24.00
N GLN A 162 -19.49 -8.29 -24.96
CA GLN A 162 -18.61 -9.45 -25.19
C GLN A 162 -17.23 -9.04 -25.72
N ALA A 163 -17.14 -8.01 -26.56
CA ALA A 163 -15.88 -7.50 -27.06
C ALA A 163 -15.00 -6.96 -25.92
N VAL A 164 -15.58 -6.15 -25.03
CA VAL A 164 -14.88 -5.63 -23.83
C VAL A 164 -14.44 -6.77 -22.92
N MET A 165 -15.31 -7.74 -22.64
CA MET A 165 -14.95 -8.90 -21.82
C MET A 165 -13.81 -9.73 -22.43
N THR A 166 -13.84 -9.94 -23.75
CA THR A 166 -12.76 -10.66 -24.46
C THR A 166 -11.45 -9.89 -24.36
N HIS A 167 -11.48 -8.58 -24.58
CA HIS A 167 -10.31 -7.73 -24.44
C HIS A 167 -9.68 -7.83 -23.05
N VAL A 168 -10.48 -7.73 -21.98
CA VAL A 168 -9.98 -7.84 -20.60
C VAL A 168 -9.42 -9.23 -20.31
N ARG A 169 -10.05 -10.30 -20.81
CA ARG A 169 -9.53 -11.67 -20.67
C ARG A 169 -8.17 -11.85 -21.34
N ASP A 170 -8.01 -11.35 -22.57
CA ASP A 170 -6.76 -11.43 -23.31
C ASP A 170 -5.63 -10.67 -22.59
N GLN A 171 -5.94 -9.51 -22.00
CA GLN A 171 -5.00 -8.74 -21.19
C GLN A 171 -4.61 -9.47 -19.90
N LEU A 172 -5.57 -10.03 -19.16
CA LEU A 172 -5.29 -10.84 -17.97
C LEU A 172 -4.42 -12.05 -18.31
N GLN A 173 -4.70 -12.72 -19.43
CA GLN A 173 -3.86 -13.83 -19.89
C GLN A 173 -2.43 -13.39 -20.19
N THR A 174 -2.25 -12.21 -20.79
CA THR A 174 -0.94 -11.61 -21.08
C THR A 174 -0.18 -11.27 -19.80
N LEU A 175 -0.88 -10.74 -18.78
CA LEU A 175 -0.29 -10.45 -17.47
C LEU A 175 -0.03 -11.69 -16.61
N GLY A 176 -0.51 -12.87 -17.01
CA GLY A 176 -0.29 -14.13 -16.30
C GLY A 176 -1.38 -14.49 -15.29
N PHE A 177 -2.61 -14.02 -15.50
CA PHE A 177 -3.81 -14.33 -14.73
C PHE A 177 -4.83 -15.14 -15.55
N PRO A 178 -4.49 -16.31 -16.12
CA PRO A 178 -5.36 -17.06 -17.02
C PRO A 178 -6.58 -17.70 -16.34
N HIS A 179 -6.60 -17.74 -15.01
CA HIS A 179 -7.65 -18.38 -14.21
C HIS A 179 -8.60 -17.38 -13.53
N THR A 180 -8.41 -16.08 -13.76
CA THR A 180 -9.30 -15.04 -13.24
C THR A 180 -10.58 -14.97 -14.05
N ASP A 181 -11.72 -15.13 -13.38
CA ASP A 181 -13.02 -15.06 -14.03
C ASP A 181 -13.45 -13.61 -14.26
N VAL A 182 -13.72 -13.26 -15.52
CA VAL A 182 -14.19 -11.91 -15.90
C VAL A 182 -15.71 -11.89 -15.97
N VAL A 183 -16.33 -11.06 -15.13
CA VAL A 183 -17.80 -10.96 -15.00
C VAL A 183 -18.26 -9.51 -15.16
N PRO A 184 -19.13 -9.20 -16.13
CA PRO A 184 -19.72 -7.88 -16.26
C PRO A 184 -20.88 -7.72 -15.25
N ILE A 185 -20.92 -6.60 -14.54
CA ILE A 185 -21.99 -6.30 -13.58
C ILE A 185 -22.52 -4.88 -13.78
N SER A 186 -23.72 -4.60 -13.28
CA SER A 186 -24.25 -3.24 -13.16
C SER A 186 -24.76 -3.04 -11.75
N SER A 187 -23.94 -2.44 -10.88
CA SER A 187 -24.37 -2.10 -9.52
C SER A 187 -25.57 -1.16 -9.52
N LYS A 188 -25.71 -0.30 -10.54
CA LYS A 188 -26.85 0.60 -10.68
C LYS A 188 -28.15 -0.17 -10.91
N ARG A 189 -28.17 -1.09 -11.89
CA ARG A 189 -29.37 -1.91 -12.16
C ARG A 189 -29.73 -2.78 -10.96
N ALA A 190 -28.75 -3.40 -10.31
CA ALA A 190 -28.99 -4.22 -9.12
C ALA A 190 -29.63 -3.46 -7.95
N LEU A 191 -29.35 -2.15 -7.82
CA LEU A 191 -29.96 -1.29 -6.80
C LEU A 191 -31.36 -0.80 -7.19
N GLU A 192 -31.61 -0.58 -8.48
CA GLU A 192 -32.89 -0.09 -9.01
C GLU A 192 -33.92 -1.21 -9.22
N ASP A 193 -33.46 -2.37 -9.66
CA ASP A 193 -34.26 -3.52 -10.05
C ASP A 193 -33.78 -4.79 -9.32
N HIS A 194 -34.59 -5.29 -8.38
CA HIS A 194 -34.25 -6.44 -7.55
C HIS A 194 -34.25 -7.79 -8.31
N THR A 195 -34.45 -7.77 -9.63
CA THR A 195 -34.42 -8.94 -10.52
C THR A 195 -33.24 -8.94 -11.48
N ASP A 196 -32.09 -8.35 -11.10
CA ASP A 196 -30.85 -8.31 -11.90
C ASP A 196 -30.22 -9.72 -12.12
N GLU A 197 -30.88 -10.55 -12.91
CA GLU A 197 -30.47 -11.93 -13.25
C GLU A 197 -29.15 -11.97 -14.03
N GLU A 198 -28.80 -10.91 -14.78
CA GLU A 198 -27.62 -10.88 -15.66
C GLU A 198 -26.37 -10.23 -15.05
N GLY A 199 -26.49 -9.53 -13.92
CA GLY A 199 -25.39 -8.80 -13.27
C GLY A 199 -24.97 -9.42 -11.95
N ILE A 200 -25.32 -8.76 -10.84
CA ILE A 200 -24.87 -9.16 -9.50
C ILE A 200 -25.41 -10.54 -9.11
N LEU A 201 -26.62 -10.90 -9.51
CA LEU A 201 -27.16 -12.24 -9.20
C LEU A 201 -26.33 -13.33 -9.88
N SER A 202 -25.97 -13.15 -11.15
CA SER A 202 -25.10 -14.06 -11.89
C SER A 202 -23.74 -14.23 -11.20
N PHE A 203 -23.12 -13.12 -10.76
CA PHE A 203 -21.90 -13.16 -9.96
C PHE A 203 -22.10 -13.97 -8.67
N THR A 204 -23.17 -13.70 -7.90
CA THR A 204 -23.42 -14.43 -6.65
C THR A 204 -23.64 -15.93 -6.88
N GLN A 205 -24.32 -16.33 -7.95
CA GLN A 205 -24.48 -17.74 -8.31
C GLN A 205 -23.16 -18.39 -8.71
N HIS A 206 -22.32 -17.67 -9.45
CA HIS A 206 -21.01 -18.16 -9.86
C HIS A 206 -20.05 -18.28 -8.66
N PHE A 207 -20.10 -17.34 -7.72
CA PHE A 207 -19.42 -17.44 -6.43
C PHE A 207 -19.89 -18.65 -5.62
N GLU A 208 -21.21 -18.84 -5.48
CA GLU A 208 -21.81 -19.94 -4.72
C GLU A 208 -21.46 -21.33 -5.28
N ASN A 209 -21.41 -21.46 -6.61
CA ASN A 209 -21.14 -22.73 -7.29
C ASN A 209 -19.65 -22.97 -7.57
N GLY A 210 -18.85 -21.91 -7.65
CA GLY A 210 -17.43 -21.96 -8.02
C GLY A 210 -16.52 -21.78 -6.81
N LEU A 211 -16.35 -20.53 -6.37
CA LEU A 211 -15.34 -20.17 -5.37
C LEU A 211 -15.70 -20.68 -3.97
N LYS A 212 -16.97 -20.64 -3.56
CA LYS A 212 -17.39 -21.05 -2.21
C LYS A 212 -17.03 -22.51 -1.85
N PRO A 213 -17.26 -23.51 -2.71
CA PRO A 213 -16.77 -24.88 -2.46
C PRO A 213 -15.25 -24.96 -2.31
N VAL A 214 -14.50 -24.18 -3.11
CA VAL A 214 -13.03 -24.14 -3.04
C VAL A 214 -12.57 -23.55 -1.72
N LEU A 215 -13.15 -22.42 -1.29
CA LEU A 215 -12.85 -21.80 0.00
C LEU A 215 -13.17 -22.73 1.17
N ARG A 216 -14.31 -23.43 1.12
CA ARG A 216 -14.67 -24.42 2.14
C ARG A 216 -13.68 -25.58 2.21
N ALA A 217 -13.28 -26.13 1.06
CA ALA A 217 -12.29 -27.20 1.03
C ALA A 217 -10.93 -26.77 1.58
N ARG A 218 -10.48 -25.55 1.25
CA ARG A 218 -9.23 -24.97 1.81
C ARG A 218 -9.33 -24.81 3.32
N LEU A 219 -10.44 -24.26 3.82
CA LEU A 219 -10.68 -24.11 5.25
C LEU A 219 -10.71 -25.46 5.98
N ASP A 220 -11.37 -26.47 5.41
CA ASP A 220 -11.43 -27.82 5.97
C ASP A 220 -10.03 -28.45 6.07
N GLU A 221 -9.20 -28.30 5.03
CA GLU A 221 -7.82 -28.78 5.00
C GLU A 221 -6.94 -28.08 6.05
N GLU A 222 -7.08 -26.75 6.18
CA GLU A 222 -6.34 -25.98 7.18
C GLU A 222 -6.76 -26.32 8.61
N LEU A 223 -8.06 -26.45 8.86
CA LEU A 223 -8.60 -26.91 10.14
C LEU A 223 -8.11 -28.32 10.48
N GLU A 224 -8.10 -29.24 9.51
CA GLU A 224 -7.60 -30.58 9.70
C GLU A 224 -6.11 -30.58 10.05
N ALA A 225 -5.30 -29.78 9.35
CA ALA A 225 -3.88 -29.62 9.65
C ALA A 225 -3.64 -29.05 11.05
N LEU A 226 -4.38 -28.00 11.42
CA LEU A 226 -4.34 -27.41 12.76
C LEU A 226 -4.73 -28.41 13.85
N LEU A 227 -5.81 -29.16 13.66
CA LEU A 227 -6.27 -30.18 14.60
C LEU A 227 -5.25 -31.31 14.74
N ARG A 228 -4.67 -31.79 13.64
CA ARG A 228 -3.60 -32.80 13.65
C ARG A 228 -2.39 -32.31 14.44
N ALA A 229 -1.93 -31.07 14.20
CA ALA A 229 -0.81 -30.48 14.93
C ALA A 229 -1.11 -30.35 16.44
N HIS A 230 -2.35 -29.99 16.81
CA HIS A 230 -2.76 -29.94 18.22
C HIS A 230 -2.84 -31.33 18.86
N ILE A 231 -3.38 -32.33 18.17
CA ILE A 231 -3.44 -33.71 18.63
C ILE A 231 -2.03 -34.28 18.86
N GLU A 232 -1.09 -33.99 17.95
CA GLU A 232 0.30 -34.39 18.08
C GLU A 232 0.93 -33.76 19.33
N LYS A 233 0.78 -32.44 19.53
CA LYS A 233 1.25 -31.75 20.75
C LYS A 233 0.64 -32.32 22.03
N LEU A 234 -0.67 -32.59 22.04
CA LEU A 234 -1.34 -33.19 23.19
C LEU A 234 -0.82 -34.61 23.47
N SER A 235 -0.55 -35.39 22.42
CA SER A 235 0.02 -36.72 22.54
C SER A 235 1.44 -36.68 23.11
N GLU A 236 2.27 -35.73 22.66
CA GLU A 236 3.58 -35.47 23.24
C GLU A 236 3.48 -35.09 24.72
N TRP A 237 2.53 -34.23 25.09
CA TRP A 237 2.30 -33.84 26.47
C TRP A 237 1.83 -35.00 27.33
N GLN A 238 0.98 -35.88 26.79
CA GLN A 238 0.54 -37.08 27.48
C GLN A 238 1.72 -38.02 27.75
N VAL A 239 2.58 -38.26 26.75
CA VAL A 239 3.81 -39.05 26.93
C VAL A 239 4.71 -38.40 27.98
N TRP A 240 4.87 -37.07 27.95
CA TRP A 240 5.65 -36.32 28.93
C TRP A 240 5.07 -36.44 30.35
N MET A 241 3.76 -36.30 30.53
CA MET A 241 3.09 -36.38 31.83
C MET A 241 3.24 -37.75 32.50
N ASN A 242 3.38 -38.81 31.72
CA ASN A 242 3.59 -40.18 32.19
C ASN A 242 5.07 -40.50 32.53
N GLN A 243 6.00 -39.57 32.30
CA GLN A 243 7.41 -39.75 32.66
C GLN A 243 7.66 -39.49 34.16
N PRO A 244 8.74 -40.06 34.74
CA PRO A 244 9.15 -39.77 36.11
C PRO A 244 9.32 -38.27 36.39
N GLU A 245 9.10 -37.84 37.65
CA GLU A 245 9.14 -36.42 38.03
C GLU A 245 10.49 -35.73 37.74
N ALA A 246 11.59 -36.48 37.84
CA ALA A 246 12.94 -35.99 37.52
C ALA A 246 13.07 -35.62 36.04
N ASP A 247 12.62 -36.49 35.13
CA ASP A 247 12.67 -36.28 33.68
C ASP A 247 11.71 -35.16 33.25
N ARG A 248 10.55 -35.04 33.92
CA ARG A 248 9.61 -33.94 33.69
C ARG A 248 10.21 -32.58 34.07
N LYS A 249 10.89 -32.47 35.21
CA LYS A 249 11.56 -31.22 35.64
C LYS A 249 12.74 -30.86 34.73
N GLN A 250 13.52 -31.85 34.30
CA GLN A 250 14.65 -31.62 33.40
C GLN A 250 14.19 -31.13 32.02
N LYS A 251 13.19 -31.76 31.41
CA LYS A 251 12.59 -31.29 30.15
C LYS A 251 11.90 -29.93 30.31
N ALA A 252 11.18 -29.68 31.40
CA ALA A 252 10.54 -28.38 31.63
C ALA A 252 11.54 -27.22 31.75
N GLN A 253 12.71 -27.47 32.38
CA GLN A 253 13.82 -26.51 32.38
C GLN A 253 14.42 -26.34 30.98
N ALA A 254 14.55 -27.43 30.21
CA ALA A 254 15.01 -27.39 28.83
C ALA A 254 14.04 -26.68 27.87
N PHE A 255 12.73 -26.62 28.16
CA PHE A 255 11.74 -25.82 27.41
C PHE A 255 11.66 -24.36 27.87
N ARG A 256 11.98 -24.06 29.14
CA ARG A 256 11.99 -22.67 29.64
C ARG A 256 13.08 -21.82 28.99
N LEU A 257 14.27 -22.36 28.78
CA LEU A 257 15.38 -21.62 28.16
C LEU A 257 15.04 -21.16 26.73
N PRO A 258 14.58 -22.04 25.81
CA PRO A 258 14.24 -21.67 24.44
C PRO A 258 13.09 -20.67 24.35
N VAL A 259 12.07 -20.78 25.21
CA VAL A 259 10.94 -19.83 25.20
C VAL A 259 11.40 -18.44 25.65
N GLN A 260 12.26 -18.38 26.66
CA GLN A 260 12.82 -17.12 27.12
C GLN A 260 13.77 -16.51 26.08
N GLN A 261 14.64 -17.32 25.47
CA GLN A 261 15.51 -16.90 24.38
C GLN A 261 14.71 -16.41 23.16
N LYS A 262 13.68 -17.14 22.73
CA LYS A 262 12.79 -16.73 21.61
C LYS A 262 12.05 -15.43 21.91
N LYS A 263 11.66 -15.21 23.18
CA LYS A 263 11.03 -13.96 23.61
C LYS A 263 12.03 -12.81 23.57
N ASP A 264 13.24 -13.01 24.10
CA ASP A 264 14.30 -12.00 24.08
C ASP A 264 14.74 -11.68 22.63
N GLU A 265 14.83 -12.70 21.76
CA GLU A 265 15.07 -12.56 20.31
C GLU A 265 13.96 -11.76 19.62
N GLY A 266 12.69 -12.04 19.93
CA GLY A 266 11.55 -11.31 19.39
C GLY A 266 11.48 -9.85 19.85
N GLU A 267 11.73 -9.59 21.14
CA GLU A 267 11.81 -8.23 21.68
C GLU A 267 12.98 -7.43 21.09
N GLU A 268 14.11 -8.09 20.81
CA GLU A 268 15.25 -7.47 20.15
C GLU A 268 14.99 -7.21 18.66
N ALA A 269 14.32 -8.14 17.96
CA ALA A 269 13.91 -7.94 16.58
C ALA A 269 12.94 -6.76 16.43
N ILE A 270 11.97 -6.62 17.36
CA ILE A 270 11.04 -5.47 17.39
C ILE A 270 11.81 -4.16 17.60
N ARG A 271 12.73 -4.11 18.58
CA ARG A 271 13.56 -2.92 18.82
C ARG A 271 14.41 -2.55 17.60
N GLN A 272 14.95 -3.54 16.89
CA GLN A 272 15.75 -3.31 15.70
C GLN A 272 14.90 -2.76 14.55
N LEU A 273 13.73 -3.34 14.28
CA LEU A 273 12.79 -2.84 13.27
C LEU A 273 12.34 -1.39 13.58
N GLU A 274 12.04 -1.08 14.84
CA GLU A 274 11.69 0.29 15.26
C GLU A 274 12.86 1.26 15.07
N SER A 275 14.09 0.84 15.38
CA SER A 275 15.29 1.66 15.19
C SER A 275 15.63 1.89 13.71
N GLU A 276 15.43 0.89 12.86
CA GLU A 276 15.64 0.95 11.41
C GLU A 276 14.60 1.85 10.76
N ASP A 277 13.33 1.75 11.15
CA ASP A 277 12.26 2.63 10.67
C ASP A 277 12.48 4.10 11.12
N VAL A 278 13.12 4.31 12.27
CA VAL A 278 13.60 5.65 12.70
C VAL A 278 14.82 6.10 11.90
N GLU A 279 15.81 5.24 11.63
CA GLU A 279 17.00 5.58 10.84
C GLU A 279 16.67 5.88 9.38
N ILE A 280 15.77 5.12 8.76
CA ILE A 280 15.30 5.34 7.38
C ILE A 280 14.55 6.67 7.29
N ARG A 281 13.63 6.94 8.23
CA ARG A 281 12.95 8.25 8.31
C ARG A 281 13.91 9.40 8.57
N ALA A 282 14.87 9.21 9.46
CA ALA A 282 15.92 10.20 9.74
C ALA A 282 16.77 10.45 8.49
N PHE A 283 17.18 9.41 7.77
CA PHE A 283 17.93 9.53 6.53
C PHE A 283 17.16 10.35 5.50
N GLY A 284 15.88 10.04 5.24
CA GLY A 284 15.04 10.82 4.34
C GLY A 284 15.00 12.31 4.70
N VAL A 285 14.85 12.63 5.99
CA VAL A 285 14.82 14.02 6.50
C VAL A 285 16.20 14.70 6.38
N TYR A 286 17.29 14.01 6.74
CA TYR A 286 18.65 14.58 6.71
C TYR A 286 19.20 14.72 5.29
N ALA A 287 18.89 13.79 4.39
CA ALA A 287 19.30 13.83 2.99
C ALA A 287 18.67 15.05 2.29
N HIS A 288 17.37 15.28 2.48
CA HIS A 288 16.69 16.46 1.93
C HIS A 288 17.22 17.77 2.53
N ARG A 289 17.48 17.82 3.85
CA ARG A 289 18.07 19.01 4.49
C ARG A 289 19.49 19.32 3.99
N ARG A 290 20.29 18.30 3.71
CA ARG A 290 21.65 18.45 3.16
C ARG A 290 21.64 19.00 1.74
N LEU A 291 20.76 18.48 0.86
CA LEU A 291 20.55 19.01 -0.48
C LEU A 291 20.16 20.50 -0.44
N PHE A 292 19.23 20.85 0.45
CA PHE A 292 18.76 22.23 0.59
C PHE A 292 19.85 23.18 1.11
N LEU A 293 20.67 22.76 2.07
CA LEU A 293 21.79 23.57 2.57
C LEU A 293 22.85 23.78 1.48
N ARG A 294 23.19 22.73 0.72
CA ARG A 294 24.12 22.84 -0.42
C ARG A 294 23.57 23.73 -1.54
N PHE A 295 22.27 23.67 -1.82
CA PHE A 295 21.59 24.60 -2.74
C PHE A 295 21.75 26.04 -2.27
N ALA A 296 21.48 26.33 -1.00
CA ALA A 296 21.55 27.68 -0.46
C ALA A 296 22.97 28.28 -0.55
N ASP A 297 24.01 27.48 -0.31
CA ASP A 297 25.41 27.90 -0.41
C ASP A 297 25.85 28.10 -1.87
N HIS A 298 25.44 27.20 -2.76
CA HIS A 298 25.80 27.30 -4.18
C HIS A 298 25.02 28.40 -4.91
N TYR A 299 23.75 28.61 -4.57
CA TYR A 299 22.94 29.72 -5.06
C TYR A 299 23.56 31.09 -4.71
N LYS A 300 24.10 31.23 -3.49
CA LYS A 300 24.87 32.43 -3.12
C LYS A 300 26.11 32.60 -3.97
N SER A 301 26.82 31.51 -4.29
CA SER A 301 28.00 31.53 -5.18
C SER A 301 27.64 31.98 -6.60
N ILE A 302 26.57 31.43 -7.19
CA ILE A 302 26.08 31.79 -8.53
C ILE A 302 25.63 33.26 -8.57
N ILE A 303 24.89 33.73 -7.55
CA ILE A 303 24.50 35.14 -7.47
C ILE A 303 25.73 36.05 -7.35
N SER A 304 26.70 35.68 -6.52
CA SER A 304 27.91 36.49 -6.32
C SER A 304 28.75 36.58 -7.59
N ALA A 305 28.83 35.49 -8.37
CA ALA A 305 29.53 35.45 -9.66
C ALA A 305 28.84 36.27 -10.76
N SER A 306 27.51 36.42 -10.70
CA SER A 306 26.68 37.08 -11.72
C SER A 306 26.41 38.58 -11.46
N VAL A 307 26.97 39.16 -10.40
CA VAL A 307 26.81 40.59 -10.04
C VAL A 307 27.73 41.52 -10.88
N GLY A 308 28.71 40.98 -11.61
CA GLY A 308 29.73 41.78 -12.32
C GLY A 308 29.43 42.18 -13.79
N GLN A 309 28.47 41.56 -14.49
CA GLN A 309 28.19 41.83 -15.91
C GLN A 309 26.66 41.91 -16.16
N GLN A 310 26.18 43.02 -16.74
CA GLN A 310 24.75 43.24 -16.96
C GLN A 310 24.18 42.55 -18.21
N GLU A 311 25.00 42.24 -19.22
CA GLU A 311 24.59 41.44 -20.38
C GLU A 311 24.97 39.97 -20.19
N GLY A 312 24.03 39.04 -20.42
CA GLY A 312 24.25 37.60 -20.27
C GLY A 312 23.98 37.03 -18.86
N ARG A 313 23.51 37.85 -17.91
CA ARG A 313 23.22 37.43 -16.53
C ARG A 313 22.23 36.27 -16.42
N LYS A 314 21.21 36.25 -17.29
CA LYS A 314 20.20 35.18 -17.34
C LYS A 314 20.82 33.85 -17.77
N ASP A 315 21.65 33.86 -18.81
CA ASP A 315 22.31 32.67 -19.32
C ASP A 315 23.36 32.13 -18.35
N GLN A 316 24.08 33.01 -17.63
CA GLN A 316 25.01 32.59 -16.58
C GLN A 316 24.31 32.00 -15.35
N LEU A 317 23.17 32.58 -14.93
CA LEU A 317 22.34 32.01 -13.87
C LEU A 317 21.81 30.65 -14.26
N GLN A 318 21.33 30.50 -15.50
CA GLN A 318 20.79 29.26 -16.01
C GLN A 318 21.87 28.18 -16.13
N LYS A 319 23.07 28.56 -16.62
CA LYS A 319 24.23 27.66 -16.69
C LYS A 319 24.68 27.21 -15.29
N GLY A 320 24.84 28.12 -14.34
CA GLY A 320 25.22 27.78 -12.97
C GLY A 320 24.17 26.92 -12.26
N LEU A 321 22.88 27.16 -12.52
CA LEU A 321 21.81 26.32 -11.99
C LEU A 321 21.88 24.90 -12.55
N ASN A 322 22.15 24.74 -13.84
CA ASN A 322 22.29 23.44 -14.48
C ASN A 322 23.51 22.68 -13.96
N GLU A 323 24.67 23.34 -13.85
CA GLU A 323 25.88 22.76 -13.25
C GLU A 323 25.63 22.32 -11.79
N TRP A 324 24.85 23.09 -11.03
CA TRP A 324 24.45 22.69 -9.68
C TRP A 324 23.53 21.47 -9.68
N MET A 325 22.54 21.41 -10.56
CA MET A 325 21.64 20.26 -10.65
C MET A 325 22.42 18.98 -10.95
N GLU A 326 23.40 19.05 -11.85
CA GLU A 326 24.26 17.92 -12.19
C GLU A 326 25.12 17.47 -11.00
N VAL A 327 25.68 18.41 -10.22
CA VAL A 327 26.43 18.09 -9.00
C VAL A 327 25.52 17.51 -7.92
N ALA A 328 24.33 18.07 -7.73
CA ALA A 328 23.36 17.62 -6.74
C ALA A 328 22.81 16.23 -7.07
N GLU A 329 22.57 15.94 -8.35
CA GLU A 329 22.14 14.64 -8.84
C GLU A 329 23.23 13.58 -8.62
N ASN A 330 24.48 13.89 -8.94
CA ASN A 330 25.61 12.98 -8.69
C ASN A 330 25.83 12.72 -7.20
N ASP A 331 25.82 13.76 -6.36
CA ASP A 331 25.92 13.61 -4.90
C ASP A 331 24.79 12.73 -4.34
N TRP A 332 23.56 12.93 -4.82
CA TRP A 332 22.40 12.15 -4.42
C TRP A 332 22.55 10.69 -4.82
N LYS A 333 22.97 10.44 -6.06
CA LYS A 333 23.23 9.10 -6.58
C LYS A 333 24.29 8.37 -5.75
N THR A 334 25.44 9.00 -5.51
CA THR A 334 26.51 8.40 -4.69
C THR A 334 26.05 8.14 -3.25
N THR A 335 25.22 9.01 -2.68
CA THR A 335 24.70 8.81 -1.31
C THR A 335 23.69 7.65 -1.26
N LEU A 336 22.81 7.54 -2.25
CA LEU A 336 21.89 6.41 -2.38
C LEU A 336 22.63 5.09 -2.61
N GLU A 337 23.68 5.08 -3.43
CA GLU A 337 24.53 3.91 -3.66
C GLU A 337 25.22 3.47 -2.36
N GLN A 338 25.77 4.41 -1.59
CA GLN A 338 26.44 4.12 -0.31
C GLN A 338 25.48 3.57 0.75
N GLU A 339 24.29 4.15 0.91
CA GLU A 339 23.28 3.61 1.84
C GLU A 339 22.67 2.32 1.32
N GLY A 340 22.49 2.17 0.00
CA GLY A 340 22.09 0.91 -0.62
C GLY A 340 23.08 -0.22 -0.34
N GLU A 341 24.38 0.03 -0.44
CA GLU A 341 25.42 -0.94 -0.07
C GLU A 341 25.45 -1.22 1.43
N ARG A 342 25.20 -0.22 2.27
CA ARG A 342 25.09 -0.41 3.73
C ARG A 342 23.90 -1.32 4.07
N LEU A 343 22.73 -1.03 3.51
CA LEU A 343 21.52 -1.83 3.68
C LEU A 343 21.69 -3.24 3.12
N TYR A 344 22.36 -3.39 1.98
CA TYR A 344 22.68 -4.67 1.37
C TYR A 344 23.65 -5.51 2.24
N THR A 345 24.66 -4.86 2.83
CA THR A 345 25.61 -5.51 3.76
C THR A 345 24.88 -6.02 5.01
N VAL A 346 24.03 -5.19 5.59
CA VAL A 346 23.18 -5.56 6.75
C VAL A 346 22.22 -6.70 6.40
N SER A 347 21.62 -6.68 5.20
CA SER A 347 20.72 -7.73 4.71
C SER A 347 21.43 -9.09 4.57
N ASN A 348 22.61 -9.09 3.94
CA ASN A 348 23.39 -10.31 3.70
C ASN A 348 24.03 -10.90 4.97
N GLU A 349 24.50 -10.06 5.90
CA GLU A 349 25.04 -10.55 7.18
C GLU A 349 23.98 -11.25 8.04
N ARG A 350 22.69 -11.03 7.76
CA ARG A 350 21.55 -11.51 8.57
C ARG A 350 20.61 -12.50 7.87
N GLN A 351 20.91 -12.93 6.63
CA GLN A 351 20.07 -13.83 5.82
C GLN A 351 18.60 -13.39 5.72
N LEU A 352 18.34 -12.08 5.56
CA LEU A 352 16.99 -11.60 5.29
C LEU A 352 16.56 -12.04 3.87
N PRO A 353 15.28 -12.41 3.63
CA PRO A 353 14.84 -13.04 2.38
C PRO A 353 14.70 -12.07 1.19
N ILE A 354 15.29 -10.88 1.25
CA ILE A 354 15.11 -9.81 0.26
C ILE A 354 16.45 -9.55 -0.45
N ASP A 355 16.53 -9.94 -1.73
CA ASP A 355 17.67 -9.63 -2.59
C ASP A 355 17.58 -8.17 -3.08
N LEU A 356 18.18 -7.25 -2.33
CA LEU A 356 18.16 -5.81 -2.61
C LEU A 356 18.84 -5.41 -3.94
N ARG A 357 19.49 -6.34 -4.66
CA ARG A 357 20.10 -6.05 -5.98
C ARG A 357 19.08 -5.75 -7.06
N GLU A 358 17.93 -6.41 -7.08
CA GLU A 358 16.88 -6.13 -8.07
C GLU A 358 16.24 -4.75 -7.87
N HIS A 359 16.22 -4.23 -6.63
CA HIS A 359 15.66 -2.91 -6.32
C HIS A 359 16.66 -1.75 -6.50
N LEU A 360 17.96 -2.01 -6.43
CA LEU A 360 19.00 -1.01 -6.71
C LEU A 360 19.14 -0.69 -8.20
N ASP A 361 18.78 -1.62 -9.11
CA ASP A 361 18.79 -1.40 -10.56
C ASP A 361 17.77 -0.34 -11.03
N LEU A 362 16.74 -0.02 -10.24
CA LEU A 362 15.82 1.10 -10.49
C LEU A 362 16.52 2.47 -10.42
N SER A 363 17.60 2.60 -9.63
CA SER A 363 18.40 3.83 -9.57
C SER A 363 19.19 4.08 -10.87
N LEU A 364 19.56 3.02 -11.59
CA LEU A 364 20.23 3.10 -12.89
C LEU A 364 19.24 3.38 -14.03
N GLN A 365 17.98 2.93 -13.93
CA GLN A 365 16.94 3.27 -14.91
C GLN A 365 16.47 4.73 -14.85
N LEU A 366 16.48 5.35 -13.66
CA LEU A 366 16.22 6.78 -13.47
C LEU A 366 17.25 7.68 -14.19
N HIS A 367 18.48 7.18 -14.38
CA HIS A 367 19.53 7.89 -15.10
C HIS A 367 19.18 8.09 -16.58
N GLY A 368 18.54 7.10 -17.22
CA GLY A 368 18.07 7.21 -18.61
C GLY A 368 16.89 8.16 -18.78
N THR A 369 16.09 8.39 -17.73
CA THR A 369 14.93 9.29 -17.78
C THR A 369 15.32 10.76 -17.57
N LEU A 370 16.32 11.03 -16.73
CA LEU A 370 16.85 12.38 -16.48
C LEU A 370 17.64 12.95 -17.67
N GLU A 371 18.47 12.14 -18.36
CA GLU A 371 19.14 12.58 -19.59
C GLU A 371 18.15 12.95 -20.71
N SER A 372 17.01 12.24 -20.82
CA SER A 372 15.96 12.52 -21.80
C SER A 372 15.14 13.78 -21.50
N SER A 373 15.13 14.20 -20.23
CA SER A 373 14.40 15.39 -19.76
C SER A 373 15.23 16.67 -19.81
N LEU A 374 16.57 16.54 -19.91
CA LEU A 374 17.50 17.66 -20.06
C LEU A 374 17.83 18.00 -21.53
N THR A 375 17.38 17.18 -22.49
CA THR A 375 17.56 17.38 -23.94
C THR A 375 16.31 17.88 -24.68
N LYS A 376 15.23 18.22 -23.97
CA LYS A 376 14.08 19.00 -24.47
C LYS A 376 13.94 20.29 -23.67
#